data_AF-A0A140K9U5-F1
#
_entry.id   AF-A0A140K9U5-F1
#
_cell.length_a   1.000
_cell.length_b   1.000
_cell.length_c   1.000
_cell.angle_alpha   90.00
_cell.angle_beta   90.00
_cell.angle_gamma   90.00
#
_symmetry.space_group_name_H-M   'P 1'
#
loop_
_entity.id
_entity.type
_entity.pdbx_description
1 polymer ?
#
loop_
_entity_poly.entity_id
_entity_poly.type
_entity_poly.pdbx_seq_one_letter_code
_entity_poly.pdbx_strand_id
1 'polypeptide(L)'
;MAQTLPCLTSSNDCVNELTEKAIASSSKLQKLSERITIIDERLKVTGERIDYTKKKQWTNYISTNPVEIVQNIFGGGGVQRDRIAVADLEIKTADLLAAKAELERQQEEEKVEIGDKVLHLLLDYESASRRHELLSSQLETLNQQREVTRIAYKFGGGSTNQILGMEDRRDRLSEQLVEVEIERSGAVRELWQLIGF
;
A
#
# COMPACT_ATOMS: atom_id res chain seq x y z
N MET A 1 16.30 19.97 0.29
CA MET A 1 16.65 19.33 -1.00
C MET A 1 15.32 19.09 -1.69
N ALA A 2 15.11 19.60 -2.91
CA ALA A 2 13.87 19.32 -3.64
C ALA A 2 13.90 17.82 -3.98
N GLN A 3 13.20 17.01 -3.19
CA GLN A 3 13.02 15.61 -3.54
C GLN A 3 12.17 15.61 -4.80
N THR A 4 12.70 14.99 -5.85
CA THR A 4 12.00 14.75 -7.10
C THR A 4 11.56 13.30 -7.12
N LEU A 5 10.38 13.02 -7.67
CA LEU A 5 9.99 11.63 -7.92
C LEU A 5 11.07 10.99 -8.78
N PRO A 6 11.51 9.76 -8.45
CA PRO A 6 12.58 9.08 -9.19
C PRO A 6 12.20 8.85 -10.65
N CYS A 7 10.92 8.64 -10.92
CA CYS A 7 10.38 8.32 -12.23
C CYS A 7 8.86 8.60 -12.26
N LEU A 8 8.30 8.69 -13.47
CA LEU A 8 6.88 8.97 -13.74
C LEU A 8 6.36 8.14 -14.92
N THR A 9 6.82 6.91 -15.05
CA THR A 9 6.50 6.01 -16.16
C THR A 9 5.86 4.72 -15.64
N SER A 10 4.96 4.11 -16.39
CA SER A 10 4.32 2.82 -16.07
C SER A 10 5.24 1.62 -16.33
N SER A 11 6.55 1.82 -16.38
CA SER A 11 7.53 0.74 -16.51
C SER A 11 7.60 -0.05 -15.21
N ASN A 12 7.82 -1.37 -15.30
CA ASN A 12 7.91 -2.23 -14.12
C ASN A 12 8.95 -1.73 -13.10
N ASP A 13 10.10 -1.26 -13.56
CA ASP A 13 11.16 -0.74 -12.68
C ASP A 13 10.69 0.48 -11.89
N CYS A 14 9.98 1.40 -12.53
CA CYS A 14 9.47 2.61 -11.88
C CYS A 14 8.36 2.29 -10.88
N VAL A 15 7.43 1.41 -11.28
CA VAL A 15 6.34 0.94 -10.42
C VAL A 15 6.90 0.27 -9.17
N ASN A 16 7.89 -0.62 -9.33
CA ASN A 16 8.53 -1.30 -8.21
C ASN A 16 9.23 -0.32 -7.27
N GLU A 17 10.03 0.63 -7.79
CA GLU A 17 10.74 1.61 -6.96
C GLU A 17 9.76 2.49 -6.15
N LEU A 18 8.71 2.99 -6.79
CA LEU A 18 7.70 3.82 -6.12
C LEU A 18 6.87 3.02 -5.12
N THR A 19 6.55 1.76 -5.44
CA THR A 19 5.83 0.85 -4.54
C THR A 19 6.66 0.55 -3.29
N GLU A 20 7.96 0.30 -3.43
CA GLU A 20 8.85 0.08 -2.28
C GLU A 20 8.90 1.30 -1.36
N LYS A 21 8.97 2.52 -1.92
CA LYS A 21 8.94 3.77 -1.14
C LYS A 21 7.59 3.99 -0.45
N ALA A 22 6.48 3.69 -1.12
CA ALA A 22 5.15 3.77 -0.54
C ALA A 22 4.94 2.73 0.58
N ILE A 23 5.44 1.51 0.40
CA ILE A 23 5.44 0.47 1.43
C ILE A 23 6.24 0.91 2.65
N ALA A 24 7.42 1.50 2.46
CA ALA A 24 8.28 1.94 3.56
C ALA A 24 7.67 3.08 4.40
N SER A 25 6.89 3.97 3.77
CA SER A 25 6.22 5.09 4.43
C SER A 25 4.84 4.74 5.01
N SER A 26 4.25 3.60 4.65
CA SER A 26 2.92 3.20 5.13
C SER A 26 2.86 2.94 6.63
N SER A 27 2.16 3.81 7.35
CA SER A 27 1.91 3.64 8.79
C SER A 27 1.06 2.42 9.12
N LYS A 28 0.20 1.97 8.19
CA LYS A 28 -0.63 0.76 8.36
C LYS A 28 0.24 -0.49 8.35
N LEU A 29 1.18 -0.58 7.39
CA LEU A 29 2.14 -1.68 7.32
C LEU A 29 3.08 -1.72 8.52
N GLN A 30 3.52 -0.56 9.01
CA GLN A 30 4.32 -0.47 10.23
C GLN A 30 3.57 -1.04 11.44
N LYS A 31 2.29 -0.67 11.63
CA LYS A 31 1.45 -1.20 12.72
C LYS A 31 1.22 -2.71 12.61
N LEU A 32 1.04 -3.23 11.40
CA LEU A 32 0.90 -4.68 11.17
C LEU A 32 2.20 -5.41 11.53
N SER A 33 3.34 -4.90 11.08
CA SER A 33 4.67 -5.45 11.39
C SER A 33 4.95 -5.46 12.89
N GLU A 34 4.61 -4.37 13.60
CA GLU A 34 4.74 -4.29 15.05
C GLU A 34 3.88 -5.35 15.77
N ARG A 35 2.62 -5.53 15.35
CA ARG A 35 1.73 -6.56 15.91
C ARG A 35 2.27 -7.98 15.70
N ILE A 36 2.77 -8.27 14.50
CA ILE A 36 3.40 -9.57 14.19
C ILE A 36 4.61 -9.81 15.12
N THR A 37 5.44 -8.78 15.29
CA THR A 37 6.63 -8.85 16.18
C THR A 37 6.25 -9.14 17.63
N ILE A 38 5.19 -8.49 18.14
CA ILE A 38 4.66 -8.75 19.49
C ILE A 38 4.15 -10.18 19.62
N ILE A 39 3.48 -10.73 18.60
CA ILE A 39 3.02 -12.12 18.62
C ILE A 39 4.22 -13.08 18.60
N ASP A 40 5.25 -12.81 17.81
CA ASP A 40 6.47 -13.62 17.78
C ASP A 40 7.19 -13.65 19.12
N GLU A 41 7.28 -12.52 19.81
CA GLU A 41 7.83 -12.48 21.17
C GLU A 41 7.00 -13.32 22.14
N ARG A 42 5.65 -13.24 22.06
CA ARG A 42 4.75 -14.06 22.89
C ARG A 42 4.87 -15.54 22.58
N LEU A 43 5.01 -15.92 21.31
CA LEU A 43 5.21 -17.30 20.88
C LEU A 43 6.52 -17.85 21.46
N LYS A 44 7.60 -17.07 21.40
CA LYS A 44 8.89 -17.45 21.99
C LYS A 44 8.78 -17.68 23.50
N VAL A 45 8.20 -16.73 24.24
CA VAL A 45 8.02 -16.85 25.70
C VAL A 45 7.12 -18.06 26.05
N THR A 46 6.08 -18.30 25.25
CA THR A 46 5.16 -19.44 25.47
C THR A 46 5.85 -20.78 25.20
N GLY A 47 6.67 -20.86 24.14
CA GLY A 47 7.50 -22.03 23.85
C GLY A 47 8.49 -22.34 24.97
N GLU A 48 9.20 -21.32 25.47
CA GLU A 48 10.11 -21.46 26.62
C GLU A 48 9.39 -21.96 27.88
N ARG A 49 8.15 -21.50 28.14
CA ARG A 49 7.32 -21.97 29.26
C ARG A 49 6.88 -23.42 29.10
N ILE A 50 6.47 -23.81 27.89
CA ILE A 50 6.11 -25.21 27.59
C ILE A 50 7.31 -26.11 27.84
N ASP A 51 8.48 -25.76 27.32
CA ASP A 51 9.72 -26.53 27.48
C ASP A 51 10.15 -26.63 28.94
N TYR A 52 10.07 -25.52 29.68
CA TYR A 52 10.38 -25.50 31.10
C TYR A 52 9.44 -26.40 31.91
N THR A 53 8.14 -26.32 31.67
CA THR A 53 7.15 -27.17 32.35
C THR A 53 7.37 -28.64 32.01
N LYS A 54 7.58 -28.97 30.73
CA LYS A 54 7.93 -30.34 30.28
C LYS A 54 9.17 -30.87 30.99
N LYS A 55 10.23 -30.05 31.13
CA LYS A 55 11.47 -30.41 31.85
C LYS A 55 11.29 -30.58 33.36
N LYS A 56 10.26 -30.00 33.98
CA LYS A 56 9.98 -30.13 35.41
C LYS A 56 8.96 -31.21 35.74
N GLN A 57 8.22 -31.73 34.77
CA GLN A 57 7.22 -32.78 35.00
C GLN A 57 7.79 -33.99 35.76
N TRP A 58 9.05 -34.37 35.54
CA TRP A 58 9.67 -35.50 36.25
C TRP A 58 9.75 -35.32 37.76
N THR A 59 9.88 -34.10 38.29
CA THR A 59 9.96 -33.87 39.74
C THR A 59 8.63 -34.20 40.43
N ASN A 60 7.52 -34.03 39.73
CA ASN A 60 6.19 -34.35 40.23
C ASN A 60 5.92 -35.86 40.31
N TYR A 61 6.75 -36.70 39.68
CA TYR A 61 6.72 -38.15 39.87
C TYR A 61 7.54 -38.62 41.08
N ILE A 62 8.46 -37.79 41.59
CA ILE A 62 9.35 -38.13 42.72
C ILE A 62 8.90 -37.31 43.93
N SER A 63 7.74 -37.66 44.50
CA SER A 63 7.25 -37.08 45.76
C SER A 63 7.59 -37.99 46.93
N THR A 64 8.09 -37.41 48.03
CA THR A 64 8.29 -38.11 49.31
C THR A 64 7.06 -38.00 50.24
N ASN A 65 5.99 -37.33 49.80
CA ASN A 65 4.77 -37.14 50.57
C ASN A 65 3.72 -38.21 50.21
N PRO A 66 3.28 -39.05 51.17
CA PRO A 66 2.35 -40.16 50.89
C PRO A 66 0.99 -39.71 50.33
N VAL A 67 0.54 -38.49 50.64
CA VAL A 67 -0.73 -37.95 50.13
C VAL A 67 -0.62 -37.60 48.64
N GLU A 68 0.51 -37.04 48.21
CA GLU A 68 0.74 -36.69 46.80
C GLU A 68 0.92 -37.92 45.92
N ILE A 69 1.53 -38.99 46.43
CA ILE A 69 1.65 -40.28 45.73
C ILE A 69 0.27 -40.85 45.41
N VAL A 70 -0.63 -40.89 46.40
CA VAL A 70 -2.02 -41.35 46.21
C VAL A 70 -2.74 -40.44 45.21
N GLN A 71 -2.63 -39.12 45.33
CA GLN A 71 -3.26 -38.19 44.38
C GLN A 71 -2.73 -38.35 42.94
N ASN A 72 -1.43 -38.58 42.75
CA ASN A 72 -0.82 -38.81 41.44
C ASN A 72 -1.33 -40.12 40.78
N ILE A 73 -1.59 -41.17 41.57
CA ILE A 73 -2.12 -42.46 41.08
C ILE A 73 -3.60 -42.36 40.70
N PHE A 74 -4.40 -41.65 41.50
CA PHE A 74 -5.85 -41.51 41.29
C PHE A 74 -6.25 -40.33 40.37
N GLY A 75 -5.30 -39.76 39.61
CA GLY A 75 -5.60 -38.72 38.63
C GLY A 75 -5.96 -37.34 39.23
N GLY A 76 -5.59 -37.07 40.48
CA GLY A 76 -5.77 -35.78 41.13
C GLY A 76 -4.49 -34.98 41.37
N GLY A 77 -3.32 -35.58 41.10
CA GLY A 77 -2.01 -35.09 41.50
C GLY A 77 -1.35 -34.10 40.52
N GLY A 78 -0.18 -33.58 40.91
CA GLY A 78 0.56 -32.53 40.21
C GLY A 78 0.89 -32.85 38.75
N VAL A 79 1.10 -34.14 38.44
CA VAL A 79 1.38 -34.61 37.07
C VAL A 79 0.24 -34.31 36.09
N GLN A 80 -1.02 -34.47 36.51
CA GLN A 80 -2.17 -34.19 35.64
C GLN A 80 -2.37 -32.69 35.43
N ARG A 81 -2.11 -31.87 36.47
CA ARG A 81 -2.17 -30.41 36.39
C ARG A 81 -1.15 -29.85 35.40
N ASP A 82 0.07 -30.37 35.41
CA ASP A 82 1.11 -29.95 34.45
C ASP A 82 0.75 -30.29 33.01
N ARG A 83 0.17 -31.47 32.76
CA ARG A 83 -0.27 -31.86 31.41
C ARG A 83 -1.38 -30.96 30.89
N ILE A 84 -2.35 -30.62 31.75
CA ILE A 84 -3.43 -29.67 31.41
C ILE A 84 -2.84 -28.28 31.13
N ALA A 85 -1.90 -27.82 31.95
CA ALA A 85 -1.24 -26.52 31.76
C ALA A 85 -0.43 -26.47 30.46
N VAL A 86 0.29 -27.54 30.11
CA VAL A 86 1.01 -27.64 28.83
C VAL A 86 0.03 -27.64 27.66
N ALA A 87 -1.06 -28.41 27.73
CA ALA A 87 -2.07 -28.45 26.67
C ALA A 87 -2.76 -27.08 26.47
N ASP A 88 -3.07 -26.36 27.54
CA ASP A 88 -3.61 -24.99 27.46
C ASP A 88 -2.61 -24.02 26.78
N LEU A 89 -1.32 -24.12 27.12
CA LEU A 89 -0.29 -23.33 26.46
C LEU A 89 -0.14 -23.71 24.99
N GLU A 90 -0.21 -24.99 24.64
CA GLU A 90 -0.14 -25.46 23.24
C GLU A 90 -1.35 -24.96 22.43
N ILE A 91 -2.56 -24.97 22.99
CA ILE A 91 -3.74 -24.37 22.35
C ILE A 91 -3.52 -22.87 22.12
N LYS A 92 -3.06 -22.13 23.13
CA LYS A 92 -2.74 -20.70 23.00
C LYS A 92 -1.68 -20.44 21.94
N THR A 93 -0.67 -21.31 21.80
CA THR A 93 0.30 -21.17 20.69
C THR A 93 -0.36 -21.35 19.33
N ALA A 94 -1.27 -22.30 19.18
CA ALA A 94 -2.01 -22.50 17.93
C ALA A 94 -2.87 -21.27 17.59
N ASP A 95 -3.57 -20.70 18.58
CA ASP A 95 -4.36 -19.48 18.40
C ASP A 95 -3.48 -18.29 18.00
N LEU A 96 -2.31 -18.13 18.62
CA LEU A 96 -1.36 -17.07 18.29
C LEU A 96 -0.77 -17.24 16.88
N LEU A 97 -0.46 -18.48 16.46
CA LEU A 97 0.00 -18.77 15.10
C LEU A 97 -1.09 -18.46 14.06
N ALA A 98 -2.34 -18.80 14.35
CA ALA A 98 -3.47 -18.46 13.47
C ALA A 98 -3.63 -16.94 13.35
N ALA A 99 -3.56 -16.22 14.48
CA ALA A 99 -3.63 -14.76 14.48
C ALA A 99 -2.46 -14.11 13.73
N LYS A 100 -1.24 -14.66 13.86
CA LYS A 100 -0.07 -14.21 13.10
C LYS A 100 -0.29 -14.38 11.60
N ALA A 101 -0.72 -15.57 11.17
CA ALA A 101 -0.96 -15.86 9.76
C ALA A 101 -2.00 -14.89 9.15
N GLU A 102 -3.06 -14.57 9.89
CA GLU A 102 -4.06 -13.59 9.45
C GLU A 102 -3.46 -12.18 9.29
N LEU A 103 -2.61 -11.73 10.22
CA LEU A 103 -1.93 -10.44 10.10
C LEU A 103 -0.94 -10.40 8.93
N GLU A 104 -0.24 -11.50 8.66
CA GLU A 104 0.66 -11.63 7.51
C GLU A 104 -0.13 -11.53 6.20
N ARG A 105 -1.30 -12.17 6.09
CA ARG A 105 -2.20 -12.02 4.94
C ARG A 105 -2.63 -10.57 4.75
N GLN A 106 -3.08 -9.91 5.80
CA GLN A 106 -3.46 -8.49 5.76
C GLN A 106 -2.30 -7.60 5.33
N GLN A 107 -1.07 -7.95 5.73
CA GLN A 107 0.13 -7.22 5.32
C GLN A 107 0.43 -7.41 3.83
N GLU A 108 0.27 -8.61 3.29
CA GLU A 108 0.44 -8.88 1.86
C GLU A 108 -0.63 -8.18 1.01
N GLU A 109 -1.90 -8.25 1.43
CA GLU A 109 -3.01 -7.57 0.78
C GLU A 109 -2.78 -6.05 0.70
N GLU A 110 -2.34 -5.43 1.80
CA GLU A 110 -2.02 -4.00 1.84
C GLU A 110 -0.86 -3.64 0.89
N LYS A 111 0.18 -4.48 0.80
CA LYS A 111 1.30 -4.25 -0.14
C LYS A 111 0.82 -4.31 -1.59
N VAL A 112 -0.07 -5.25 -1.91
CA VAL A 112 -0.68 -5.36 -3.24
C VAL A 112 -1.56 -4.14 -3.53
N GLU A 113 -2.38 -3.70 -2.58
CA GLU A 113 -3.24 -2.52 -2.72
C GLU A 113 -2.40 -1.25 -2.96
N ILE A 114 -1.27 -1.09 -2.25
CA ILE A 114 -0.35 0.03 -2.49
C ILE A 114 0.24 -0.05 -3.90
N GLY A 115 0.70 -1.22 -4.33
CA GLY A 115 1.25 -1.42 -5.67
C GLY A 115 0.25 -1.09 -6.78
N ASP A 116 -1.00 -1.53 -6.63
CA ASP A 116 -2.08 -1.26 -7.58
C ASP A 116 -2.40 0.24 -7.66
N LYS A 117 -2.48 0.93 -6.51
CA LYS A 117 -2.66 2.40 -6.47
C LYS A 117 -1.52 3.15 -7.15
N VAL A 118 -0.27 2.76 -6.90
CA VAL A 118 0.90 3.39 -7.54
C VAL A 118 0.84 3.20 -9.06
N LEU A 119 0.55 1.98 -9.53
CA LEU A 119 0.40 1.70 -10.95
C LEU A 119 -0.72 2.53 -11.58
N HIS A 120 -1.89 2.58 -10.92
CA HIS A 120 -3.04 3.34 -11.42
C HIS A 120 -2.71 4.82 -11.59
N LEU A 121 -2.11 5.44 -10.57
CA LEU A 121 -1.72 6.86 -10.63
C LEU A 121 -0.68 7.16 -11.70
N LEU A 122 0.27 6.24 -11.95
CA LEU A 122 1.23 6.37 -13.05
C LEU A 122 0.55 6.28 -14.41
N LEU A 123 -0.42 5.37 -14.57
CA LEU A 123 -1.20 5.24 -15.80
C LEU A 123 -2.07 6.48 -16.04
N ASP A 124 -2.69 7.03 -15.00
CA ASP A 124 -3.46 8.28 -15.07
C ASP A 124 -2.57 9.46 -15.45
N TYR A 125 -1.39 9.57 -14.84
CA TYR A 125 -0.39 10.57 -15.20
C TYR A 125 0.01 10.45 -16.68
N GLU A 126 0.33 9.25 -17.16
CA GLU A 126 0.72 9.05 -18.56
C GLU A 126 -0.44 9.35 -19.52
N SER A 127 -1.66 8.92 -19.18
CA SER A 127 -2.87 9.18 -19.96
C SER A 127 -3.12 10.69 -20.08
N ALA A 128 -3.06 11.42 -18.96
CA ALA A 128 -3.17 12.87 -18.93
C ALA A 128 -2.02 13.53 -19.72
N SER A 129 -0.78 13.05 -19.59
CA SER A 129 0.36 13.58 -20.34
C SER A 129 0.17 13.45 -21.86
N ARG A 130 -0.30 12.28 -22.33
CA ARG A 130 -0.59 12.05 -23.76
C ARG A 130 -1.73 12.95 -24.26
N ARG A 131 -2.78 13.14 -23.46
CA ARG A 131 -3.88 14.07 -23.79
C ARG A 131 -3.39 15.50 -23.86
N HIS A 132 -2.55 15.93 -22.92
CA HIS A 132 -1.96 17.26 -22.89
C HIS A 132 -1.12 17.52 -24.15
N GLU A 133 -0.27 16.58 -24.55
CA GLU A 133 0.52 16.66 -25.79
C GLU A 133 -0.36 16.75 -27.05
N LEU A 134 -1.45 15.98 -27.10
CA LEU A 134 -2.39 16.04 -28.21
C LEU A 134 -3.08 17.42 -28.28
N LEU A 135 -3.61 17.90 -27.16
CA LEU A 135 -4.31 19.18 -27.09
C LEU A 135 -3.37 20.37 -27.39
N SER A 136 -2.13 20.32 -26.91
CA SER A 136 -1.15 21.37 -27.18
C SER A 136 -0.79 21.43 -28.67
N SER A 137 -0.63 20.28 -29.33
CA SER A 137 -0.40 20.20 -30.78
C SER A 137 -1.60 20.71 -31.60
N GLN A 138 -2.82 20.37 -31.17
CA GLN A 138 -4.04 20.89 -31.80
C GLN A 138 -4.17 22.41 -31.64
N LEU A 139 -3.84 22.94 -30.46
CA LEU A 139 -3.86 24.37 -30.17
C LEU A 139 -2.81 25.12 -31.00
N GLU A 140 -1.61 24.57 -31.14
CA GLU A 140 -0.56 25.13 -32.01
C GLU A 140 -1.01 25.19 -33.47
N THR A 141 -1.58 24.08 -33.97
CA THR A 141 -2.12 24.01 -35.34
C THR A 141 -3.23 25.04 -35.55
N LEU A 142 -4.16 25.16 -34.60
CA LEU A 142 -5.24 26.15 -34.65
C LEU A 142 -4.69 27.58 -34.63
N ASN A 143 -3.66 27.86 -33.83
CA ASN A 143 -3.01 29.16 -33.79
C ASN A 143 -2.41 29.52 -35.16
N GLN A 144 -1.72 28.58 -35.82
CA GLN A 144 -1.18 28.79 -37.17
C GLN A 144 -2.30 29.07 -38.20
N GLN A 145 -3.39 28.28 -38.18
CA GLN A 145 -4.55 28.51 -39.05
C GLN A 145 -5.21 29.87 -38.80
N ARG A 146 -5.29 30.28 -37.54
CA ARG A 146 -5.83 31.58 -37.14
C ARG A 146 -4.98 32.72 -37.67
N GLU A 147 -3.65 32.62 -37.64
CA GLU A 147 -2.76 33.63 -38.23
C GLU A 147 -3.00 33.79 -39.73
N VAL A 148 -3.05 32.68 -40.47
CA VAL A 148 -3.35 32.69 -41.92
C VAL A 148 -4.71 33.33 -42.20
N THR A 149 -5.73 32.93 -41.43
CA THR A 149 -7.10 33.45 -41.60
C THR A 149 -7.17 34.93 -41.26
N ARG A 150 -6.45 35.40 -40.23
CA ARG A 150 -6.40 36.82 -39.87
C ARG A 150 -5.74 37.65 -40.95
N ILE A 151 -4.67 37.14 -41.58
CA ILE A 151 -4.03 37.80 -42.73
C ILE A 151 -5.04 37.90 -43.88
N ALA A 152 -5.72 36.80 -44.24
CA ALA A 152 -6.74 36.80 -45.29
C ALA A 152 -7.88 37.81 -45.00
N TYR A 153 -8.35 37.87 -43.75
CA TYR A 153 -9.37 38.83 -43.31
C TYR A 153 -8.96 40.28 -43.51
N LYS A 154 -7.70 40.63 -43.24
CA LYS A 154 -7.17 41.99 -43.50
C LYS A 154 -7.19 42.38 -44.98
N PHE A 155 -7.09 41.40 -45.88
CA PHE A 155 -7.17 41.59 -47.32
C PHE A 155 -8.59 41.44 -47.88
N GLY A 156 -9.61 41.41 -47.01
CA GLY A 156 -11.03 41.31 -47.40
C GLY A 156 -11.51 39.89 -47.69
N GLY A 157 -10.70 38.86 -47.41
CA GLY A 157 -11.08 37.45 -47.54
C GLY A 157 -11.61 36.85 -46.23
N GLY A 158 -12.68 36.07 -46.29
CA GLY A 158 -13.27 35.42 -45.10
C GLY A 158 -14.35 36.25 -44.43
N SER A 159 -14.74 35.86 -43.20
CA SER A 159 -15.83 36.53 -42.46
C SER A 159 -15.50 36.69 -40.98
N THR A 160 -16.13 37.67 -40.32
CA THR A 160 -16.01 37.88 -38.87
C THR A 160 -16.45 36.63 -38.09
N ASN A 161 -17.51 35.95 -38.54
CA ASN A 161 -17.98 34.70 -37.94
C ASN A 161 -16.93 33.60 -37.97
N GLN A 162 -16.12 33.53 -39.03
CA GLN A 162 -15.02 32.57 -39.13
C GLN A 162 -13.92 32.85 -38.09
N ILE A 163 -13.56 34.14 -37.89
CA ILE A 163 -12.58 34.55 -36.87
C ILE A 163 -13.10 34.25 -35.46
N LEU A 164 -14.34 34.64 -35.15
CA LEU A 164 -14.94 34.39 -33.85
C LEU A 164 -15.08 32.89 -33.56
N GLY A 165 -15.45 32.10 -34.56
CA GLY A 165 -15.51 30.64 -34.43
C GLY A 165 -14.15 29.98 -34.18
N MET A 166 -13.05 30.54 -34.71
CA MET A 166 -11.69 30.07 -34.38
C MET A 166 -11.29 30.45 -32.96
N GLU A 167 -11.69 31.61 -32.47
CA GLU A 167 -11.41 32.07 -31.11
C GLU A 167 -12.17 31.21 -30.07
N ASP A 168 -13.45 30.94 -30.29
CA ASP A 168 -14.24 30.03 -29.43
C ASP A 168 -13.62 28.62 -29.38
N ARG A 169 -13.16 28.07 -30.51
CA ARG A 169 -12.44 26.78 -30.53
C ARG A 169 -11.13 26.84 -29.75
N ARG A 170 -10.38 27.93 -29.84
CA ARG A 170 -9.13 28.12 -29.08
C ARG A 170 -9.43 28.13 -27.60
N ASP A 171 -10.45 28.87 -27.18
CA ASP A 171 -10.83 28.99 -25.78
C ASP A 171 -11.20 27.63 -25.20
N ARG A 172 -12.02 26.85 -25.92
CA ARG A 172 -12.35 25.47 -25.53
C ARG A 172 -11.13 24.56 -25.43
N LEU A 173 -10.22 24.61 -26.40
CA LEU A 173 -8.98 23.80 -26.34
C LEU A 173 -8.09 24.22 -25.17
N SER A 174 -8.01 25.52 -24.88
CA SER A 174 -7.24 26.03 -23.75
C SER A 174 -7.83 25.61 -22.40
N GLU A 175 -9.16 25.60 -22.28
CA GLU A 175 -9.87 25.11 -21.11
C GLU A 175 -9.60 23.62 -20.88
N GLN A 176 -9.72 22.80 -21.93
CA GLN A 176 -9.39 21.37 -21.87
C GLN A 176 -7.93 21.11 -21.49
N LEU A 177 -7.01 21.96 -21.98
CA LEU A 177 -5.59 21.82 -21.65
C LEU A 177 -5.34 22.08 -20.16
N VAL A 178 -5.98 23.11 -19.59
CA VAL A 178 -5.91 23.40 -18.15
C VAL A 178 -6.50 22.25 -17.33
N GLU A 179 -7.64 21.69 -17.74
CA GLU A 179 -8.25 20.55 -17.06
C GLU A 179 -7.30 19.35 -17.00
N VAL A 180 -6.70 18.98 -18.14
CA VAL A 180 -5.74 17.87 -18.20
C VAL A 180 -4.46 18.17 -17.42
N GLU A 181 -4.02 19.43 -17.36
CA GLU A 181 -2.86 19.82 -16.54
C GLU A 181 -3.15 19.67 -15.03
N ILE A 182 -4.38 19.96 -14.61
CA ILE A 182 -4.84 19.71 -13.24
C ILE A 182 -4.88 18.21 -12.95
N GLU A 183 -5.42 17.38 -13.85
CA GLU A 183 -5.43 15.91 -13.71
C GLU A 183 -4.01 15.37 -13.55
N ARG A 184 -3.11 15.77 -14.46
CA ARG A 184 -1.69 15.37 -14.45
C ARG A 184 -1.00 15.76 -13.14
N SER A 185 -1.22 16.99 -12.67
CA SER A 185 -0.64 17.49 -11.42
C SER A 185 -1.25 16.84 -10.19
N GLY A 186 -2.53 16.46 -10.26
CA GLY A 186 -3.24 15.71 -9.23
C GLY A 186 -2.62 14.33 -9.01
N ALA A 187 -2.43 13.56 -10.08
CA ALA A 187 -1.80 12.24 -10.02
C ALA A 187 -0.40 12.30 -9.39
N VAL A 188 0.41 13.29 -9.77
CA VAL A 188 1.74 13.51 -9.17
C VAL A 188 1.64 13.81 -7.67
N ARG A 189 0.69 14.66 -7.26
CA ARG A 189 0.51 15.01 -5.85
C ARG A 189 0.06 13.81 -5.01
N GLU A 190 -0.83 12.98 -5.53
CA GLU A 190 -1.28 11.76 -4.84
C GLU A 190 -0.14 10.74 -4.71
N LEU A 191 0.70 10.60 -5.75
CA LEU A 191 1.93 9.81 -5.66
C LEU A 191 2.85 10.32 -4.55
N TRP A 192 3.06 11.63 -4.45
CA TRP A 192 3.84 12.27 -3.37
C TRP A 192 3.32 11.91 -1.98
N GLN A 193 2.00 11.99 -1.79
CA GLN A 193 1.36 11.65 -0.52
C GLN A 193 1.54 10.17 -0.16
N LEU A 194 1.45 9.27 -1.14
CA LEU A 194 1.63 7.83 -0.92
C LEU A 194 3.05 7.46 -0.48
N ILE A 195 4.07 8.17 -0.97
CA ILE A 195 5.48 7.94 -0.59
C ILE A 195 5.90 8.69 0.68
N GLY A 196 5.00 9.45 1.30
CA GLY A 196 5.21 10.10 2.59
C GLY A 196 5.97 11.42 2.53
N PHE A 197 5.77 12.19 1.47
CA PHE A 197 6.44 13.47 1.23
C PHE A 197 5.44 14.61 0.95
#